data_AF-A0A6B2DWL5-F1
#
_entry.id   AF-A0A6B2DWL5-F1
#
_cell.length_a   1.000
_cell.length_b   1.000
_cell.length_c   1.000
_cell.angle_alpha   90.00
_cell.angle_beta   90.00
_cell.angle_gamma   90.00
#
_symmetry.space_group_name_H-M   'P 1'
#
loop_
_entity.id
_entity.type
_entity.pdbx_description
1 polymer ?
#
loop_
_entity_poly.entity_id
_entity_poly.type
_entity_poly.pdbx_seq_one_letter_code
_entity_poly.pdbx_strand_id
1 'polypeptide(L)'
;MAESASGNGDSRRSKRRKRSRRSNPDGTMTLIEHIYEFRRRLGFALLAVVIGGILGFIWFGTKIGPIPSLGDLVKDPYCAIPPERRLDSAAGCRLLQTVPFEAFMTQLKVGIAAGAVLLSPAWLYQLWAFIAPGLYSKERKYALTFVAFASVLFAAGAVLAYILFPHALQLLMGFGQDAFVTALTADKYISFLLSLLIIFGISFELPLLVVMLNRVGVVKYAQLKKWRRGIVFALFVFAAFATPGSDPFSMLGLAGALTVLFEIAVQMARFHDRKLEKARGDEGWDKLADDEAAPFDYTPSTIDDEPSTPTASGGRSSTDDVT
;
A
#
# COMPACT_ATOMS: atom_id res chain seq x y z
N MET A 1 -64.88 -9.59 -26.15
CA MET A 1 -64.55 -10.09 -24.81
C MET A 1 -63.45 -11.13 -24.99
N ALA A 2 -62.16 -10.77 -25.10
CA ALA A 2 -61.25 -10.23 -24.08
C ALA A 2 -60.96 -11.24 -22.95
N GLU A 3 -59.80 -11.91 -23.01
CA GLU A 3 -58.90 -12.33 -21.90
C GLU A 3 -57.72 -13.10 -22.56
N SER A 4 -56.48 -12.62 -22.75
CA SER A 4 -55.46 -12.00 -21.90
C SER A 4 -55.06 -12.84 -20.68
N ALA A 5 -53.93 -13.56 -20.79
CA ALA A 5 -52.79 -13.53 -19.83
C ALA A 5 -51.88 -14.77 -19.94
N SER A 6 -51.02 -14.83 -20.96
CA SER A 6 -49.81 -15.67 -20.93
C SER A 6 -48.59 -14.76 -21.05
N GLY A 7 -48.03 -14.36 -19.93
CA GLY A 7 -46.93 -13.39 -19.94
C GLY A 7 -46.50 -12.92 -18.57
N ASN A 8 -45.95 -13.81 -17.73
CA ASN A 8 -45.16 -13.32 -16.60
C ASN A 8 -44.08 -14.28 -16.02
N GLY A 9 -43.83 -15.42 -16.68
CA GLY A 9 -42.84 -16.40 -16.19
C GLY A 9 -41.38 -16.03 -16.44
N ASP A 10 -41.09 -15.36 -17.58
CA ASP A 10 -39.71 -15.18 -18.06
C ASP A 10 -38.98 -13.96 -17.48
N SER A 11 -39.72 -12.95 -17.00
CA SER A 11 -39.13 -11.71 -16.46
C SER A 11 -38.52 -11.90 -15.07
N ARG A 12 -39.01 -12.86 -14.28
CA ARG A 12 -38.49 -13.17 -12.94
C ARG A 12 -37.22 -14.03 -13.01
N ARG A 13 -37.13 -14.94 -13.99
CA ARG A 13 -35.97 -15.83 -14.17
C ARG A 13 -34.75 -15.08 -14.73
N SER A 14 -34.96 -14.08 -15.59
CA SER A 14 -33.88 -13.25 -16.13
C SER A 14 -33.32 -12.23 -15.12
N LYS A 15 -34.15 -11.70 -14.21
CA LYS A 15 -33.69 -10.83 -13.11
C LYS A 15 -32.87 -11.57 -12.06
N ARG A 16 -33.17 -12.85 -11.79
CA ARG A 16 -32.40 -13.67 -10.83
C ARG A 16 -31.01 -14.06 -11.35
N ARG A 17 -30.86 -14.25 -12.66
CA ARG A 17 -29.56 -14.54 -13.30
C ARG A 17 -28.56 -13.36 -13.31
N LYS A 18 -29.02 -12.12 -13.18
CA LYS A 18 -28.12 -10.94 -13.11
C LYS A 18 -27.53 -10.65 -11.72
N ARG A 19 -28.02 -11.29 -10.64
CA ARG A 19 -27.50 -11.07 -9.28
C ARG A 19 -26.38 -12.02 -8.85
N SER A 20 -26.08 -13.07 -9.61
CA SER A 20 -25.08 -14.08 -9.24
C SER A 20 -23.65 -13.81 -9.74
N ARG A 21 -23.34 -12.60 -10.22
CA ARG A 21 -21.99 -12.23 -10.71
C ARG A 21 -21.12 -11.53 -9.66
N ARG A 22 -21.44 -11.64 -8.37
CA ARG A 22 -20.67 -10.99 -7.30
C ARG A 22 -20.49 -11.93 -6.12
N SER A 23 -19.51 -12.80 -6.25
CA SER A 23 -18.66 -13.34 -5.18
C SER A 23 -18.17 -14.68 -5.70
N ASN A 24 -16.94 -14.73 -6.20
CA ASN A 24 -16.27 -15.97 -6.56
C ASN A 24 -15.76 -16.59 -5.24
N PRO A 25 -16.44 -17.60 -4.65
CA PRO A 25 -16.09 -18.11 -3.32
C PRO A 25 -14.82 -18.96 -3.33
N ASP A 26 -14.46 -19.49 -4.51
CA ASP A 26 -13.43 -20.53 -4.67
C ASP A 26 -12.07 -20.01 -5.12
N GLY A 27 -11.87 -18.69 -5.26
CA GLY A 27 -10.56 -18.11 -5.60
C GLY A 27 -10.00 -18.49 -6.98
N THR A 28 -10.68 -19.36 -7.75
CA THR A 28 -10.30 -19.74 -9.10
C THR A 28 -10.80 -18.70 -10.10
N MET A 29 -9.99 -17.67 -10.36
CA MET A 29 -10.22 -16.73 -11.46
C MET A 29 -9.43 -17.15 -12.69
N THR A 30 -10.01 -16.95 -13.88
CA THR A 30 -9.26 -17.12 -15.13
C THR A 30 -8.17 -16.04 -15.24
N LEU A 31 -7.05 -16.30 -15.93
CA LEU A 31 -5.98 -15.31 -16.16
C LEU A 31 -6.53 -13.98 -16.73
N ILE A 32 -7.54 -14.08 -17.59
CA ILE A 32 -8.24 -12.93 -18.19
C ILE A 32 -8.99 -12.14 -17.11
N GLU A 33 -9.70 -12.83 -16.22
CA GLU A 33 -10.41 -12.20 -15.10
C GLU A 33 -9.46 -11.50 -14.12
N HIS A 34 -8.28 -12.08 -13.87
CA HIS A 34 -7.22 -11.45 -13.07
C HIS A 34 -6.68 -10.16 -13.71
N ILE A 35 -6.52 -10.11 -15.05
CA ILE A 35 -6.12 -8.88 -15.76
C ILE A 35 -7.22 -7.81 -15.70
N TYR A 36 -8.48 -8.19 -15.86
CA TYR A 36 -9.60 -7.25 -15.72
C TYR A 36 -9.70 -6.69 -14.31
N GLU A 37 -9.46 -7.53 -13.32
CA GLU A 37 -9.36 -7.13 -11.94
C GLU A 37 -8.19 -6.16 -11.74
N PHE A 38 -6.97 -6.48 -12.20
CA PHE A 38 -5.81 -5.59 -12.13
C PHE A 38 -6.12 -4.20 -12.68
N ARG A 39 -6.64 -4.11 -13.92
CA ARG A 39 -6.94 -2.82 -14.56
C ARG A 39 -7.95 -2.02 -13.77
N ARG A 40 -9.05 -2.65 -13.34
CA ARG A 40 -10.09 -1.98 -12.56
C ARG A 40 -9.51 -1.47 -11.24
N ARG A 41 -8.68 -2.27 -10.58
CA ARG A 41 -8.07 -1.91 -9.31
C ARG A 41 -7.03 -0.80 -9.48
N LEU A 42 -6.15 -0.91 -10.47
CA LEU A 42 -5.20 0.15 -10.82
C LEU A 42 -5.91 1.47 -11.14
N GLY A 43 -7.05 1.42 -11.85
CA GLY A 43 -7.87 2.60 -12.11
C GLY A 43 -8.37 3.30 -10.84
N PHE A 44 -8.86 2.55 -9.85
CA PHE A 44 -9.27 3.12 -8.56
C PHE A 44 -8.08 3.63 -7.74
N ALA A 45 -6.92 2.95 -7.79
CA ALA A 45 -5.70 3.41 -7.13
C ALA A 45 -5.21 4.75 -7.71
N LEU A 46 -5.17 4.86 -9.04
CA LEU A 46 -4.83 6.09 -9.74
C LEU A 46 -5.83 7.20 -9.44
N LEU A 47 -7.13 6.91 -9.42
CA LEU A 47 -8.17 7.87 -9.05
C LEU A 47 -7.96 8.40 -7.62
N ALA A 48 -7.63 7.52 -6.67
CA ALA A 48 -7.31 7.93 -5.31
C ALA A 48 -6.09 8.86 -5.29
N VAL A 49 -5.00 8.54 -5.99
CA VAL A 49 -3.83 9.43 -6.09
C VAL A 49 -4.17 10.77 -6.74
N VAL A 50 -5.01 10.80 -7.78
CA VAL A 50 -5.44 12.05 -8.44
C VAL A 50 -6.29 12.91 -7.50
N ILE A 51 -7.26 12.31 -6.81
CA ILE A 51 -8.08 13.03 -5.81
C ILE A 51 -7.18 13.57 -4.70
N GLY A 52 -6.22 12.78 -4.23
CA GLY A 52 -5.22 13.21 -3.26
C GLY A 52 -4.37 14.35 -3.78
N GLY A 53 -3.98 14.29 -5.06
CA GLY A 53 -3.23 15.33 -5.73
C GLY A 53 -3.98 16.66 -5.79
N ILE A 54 -5.28 16.62 -6.07
CA ILE A 54 -6.15 17.81 -6.06
C ILE A 54 -6.26 18.37 -4.64
N LEU A 55 -6.46 17.51 -3.63
CA LEU A 55 -6.51 17.93 -2.22
C LEU A 55 -5.17 18.52 -1.76
N GLY A 56 -4.05 17.90 -2.15
CA GLY A 56 -2.70 18.38 -1.87
C GLY A 56 -2.39 19.70 -2.58
N PHE A 57 -2.87 19.89 -3.80
CA PHE A 57 -2.75 21.14 -4.53
C PHE A 57 -3.51 22.28 -3.84
N ILE A 58 -4.73 22.01 -3.36
CA ILE A 58 -5.51 22.99 -2.57
C ILE A 58 -4.77 23.30 -1.25
N TRP A 59 -4.22 22.28 -0.58
CA TRP A 59 -3.45 22.46 0.66
C TRP A 59 -2.09 23.16 0.45
N PHE A 60 -1.54 23.16 -0.76
CA PHE A 60 -0.33 23.93 -1.08
C PHE A 60 -0.55 25.44 -0.91
N GLY A 61 -1.69 25.96 -1.40
CA GLY A 61 -2.01 27.39 -1.34
C GLY A 61 -2.77 27.81 -0.08
N THR A 62 -3.41 26.87 0.61
CA THR A 62 -4.34 27.16 1.72
C THR A 62 -3.78 26.63 3.03
N LYS A 63 -3.58 27.49 4.03
CA LYS A 63 -3.21 27.05 5.38
C LYS A 63 -4.42 26.34 6.01
N ILE A 64 -4.34 25.02 6.15
CA ILE A 64 -5.36 24.24 6.85
C ILE A 64 -5.02 24.24 8.34
N GLY A 65 -5.46 25.28 9.05
CA GLY A 65 -5.34 25.38 10.51
C GLY A 65 -3.88 25.45 11.03
N PRO A 66 -3.47 24.64 12.03
CA PRO A 66 -2.15 24.68 12.66
C PRO A 66 -1.04 23.97 11.88
N ILE A 67 -1.35 23.31 10.77
CA ILE A 67 -0.36 22.57 9.97
C ILE A 67 0.27 23.57 8.96
N PRO A 68 1.61 23.65 8.87
CA PRO A 68 2.27 24.54 7.90
C PRO A 68 1.81 24.21 6.48
N SER A 69 1.83 25.20 5.59
CA SER A 69 1.49 24.95 4.20
C SER A 69 2.50 23.96 3.62
N LEU A 70 2.06 23.09 2.70
CA LEU A 70 2.98 22.19 2.00
C LEU A 70 4.13 22.94 1.34
N GLY A 71 3.88 24.17 0.89
CA GLY A 71 4.89 25.05 0.34
C GLY A 71 5.97 25.47 1.34
N ASP A 72 5.62 25.63 2.62
CA ASP A 72 6.58 25.93 3.69
C ASP A 72 7.35 24.65 4.09
N LEU A 73 6.63 23.55 4.35
CA LEU A 73 7.23 22.26 4.74
C LEU A 73 8.29 21.77 3.74
N VAL A 74 8.03 21.97 2.45
CA VAL A 74 8.94 21.56 1.38
C VAL A 74 10.13 22.53 1.24
N LYS A 75 9.96 23.81 1.58
CA LYS A 75 11.06 24.80 1.59
C LYS A 75 11.92 24.71 2.84
N ASP A 76 11.37 24.24 3.96
CA ASP A 76 12.06 24.20 5.25
C ASP A 76 13.46 23.53 5.21
N PRO A 77 13.67 22.36 4.57
CA PRO A 77 15.00 21.75 4.49
C PRO A 77 16.00 22.60 3.72
N TYR A 78 15.53 23.35 2.70
CA TYR A 78 16.35 24.32 1.98
C TYR A 78 16.64 25.54 2.86
N CYS A 79 15.66 26.01 3.63
CA CYS A 79 15.76 27.16 4.53
C CYS A 79 16.60 26.88 5.80
N ALA A 80 16.88 25.63 6.12
CA ALA A 80 17.78 25.22 7.21
C ALA A 80 19.28 25.31 6.85
N ILE A 81 19.64 25.40 5.57
CA ILE A 81 21.04 25.51 5.11
C ILE A 81 21.61 26.91 5.45
N PRO A 82 22.89 27.08 5.81
CA PRO A 82 23.45 28.41 6.09
C PRO A 82 23.35 29.36 4.88
N PRO A 83 23.04 30.66 5.10
CA PRO A 83 22.78 31.64 4.04
C PRO A 83 23.99 31.91 3.14
N GLU A 84 25.20 31.64 3.60
CA GLU A 84 26.47 31.80 2.86
C GLU A 84 26.57 30.89 1.63
N ARG A 85 25.85 29.76 1.63
CA ARG A 85 25.79 28.84 0.48
C ARG A 85 24.59 29.06 -0.42
N ARG A 86 23.82 30.13 -0.19
CA ARG A 86 22.68 30.50 -1.01
C ARG A 86 23.08 31.59 -2.00
N LEU A 87 22.45 31.54 -3.18
CA LEU A 87 22.62 32.54 -4.24
C LEU A 87 22.27 33.97 -3.78
N ASP A 88 21.43 34.14 -2.77
CA ASP A 88 21.02 35.45 -2.29
C ASP A 88 20.82 35.43 -0.76
N SER A 89 21.81 35.92 -0.02
CA SER A 89 21.80 36.03 1.43
C SER A 89 20.94 37.20 1.94
N ALA A 90 20.47 38.09 1.05
CA ALA A 90 19.78 39.32 1.41
C ALA A 90 18.24 39.30 1.15
N ALA A 91 17.75 38.50 0.20
CA ALA A 91 16.33 38.53 -0.23
C ALA A 91 15.40 37.48 0.43
N GLY A 92 15.87 36.75 1.43
CA GLY A 92 15.12 35.70 2.12
C GLY A 92 15.11 34.35 1.39
N CYS A 93 14.54 33.31 2.03
CA CYS A 93 14.56 31.94 1.51
C CYS A 93 13.64 31.77 0.29
N ARG A 94 14.15 32.06 -0.90
CA ARG A 94 13.44 31.94 -2.19
C ARG A 94 14.20 31.01 -3.13
N LEU A 95 13.47 30.09 -3.78
CA LEU A 95 14.02 29.22 -4.81
C LEU A 95 14.03 29.96 -6.16
N LEU A 96 15.08 29.75 -6.95
CA LEU A 96 15.20 30.37 -8.26
C LEU A 96 14.20 29.72 -9.23
N GLN A 97 13.37 30.56 -9.84
CA GLN A 97 12.47 30.18 -10.93
C GLN A 97 13.10 30.62 -12.25
N THR A 98 13.33 29.66 -13.14
CA THR A 98 13.96 29.91 -14.46
C THR A 98 12.94 29.97 -15.58
N VAL A 99 11.75 29.38 -15.40
CA VAL A 99 10.68 29.35 -16.40
C VAL A 99 9.33 29.74 -15.76
N PRO A 100 8.46 30.54 -16.41
CA PRO A 100 7.19 30.97 -15.84
C PRO A 100 6.24 29.81 -15.46
N PHE A 101 6.29 28.69 -16.19
CA PHE A 101 5.47 27.51 -15.91
C PHE A 101 6.01 26.60 -14.79
N GLU A 102 7.23 26.84 -14.33
CA GLU A 102 7.92 26.02 -13.32
C GLU A 102 7.18 26.02 -11.97
N ALA A 103 6.65 27.17 -11.55
CA ALA A 103 5.91 27.28 -10.30
C ALA A 103 4.64 26.41 -10.29
N PHE A 104 3.88 26.41 -11.39
CA PHE A 104 2.67 25.59 -11.52
C PHE A 104 3.01 24.09 -11.52
N MET A 105 4.01 23.68 -12.30
CA MET A 105 4.44 22.27 -12.33
C MET A 105 4.98 21.79 -10.98
N THR A 106 5.70 22.66 -10.28
CA THR A 106 6.19 22.39 -8.92
C THR A 106 5.03 22.16 -7.95
N GLN A 107 4.03 23.05 -7.96
CA GLN A 107 2.82 22.90 -7.12
C GLN A 107 2.07 21.61 -7.42
N LEU A 108 1.91 21.27 -8.70
CA LEU A 108 1.25 20.04 -9.11
C LEU A 108 2.01 18.79 -8.62
N LYS A 109 3.34 18.76 -8.81
CA LYS A 109 4.19 17.65 -8.34
C LYS A 109 4.09 17.47 -6.82
N VAL A 110 4.20 18.56 -6.06
CA VAL A 110 4.09 18.53 -4.59
C VAL A 110 2.69 18.08 -4.16
N GLY A 111 1.65 18.59 -4.82
CA GLY A 111 0.27 18.20 -4.55
C GLY A 111 0.06 16.70 -4.75
N ILE A 112 0.51 16.14 -5.88
CA ILE A 112 0.41 14.70 -6.17
C ILE A 112 1.16 13.87 -5.14
N ALA A 113 2.41 14.24 -4.79
CA ALA A 113 3.20 13.49 -3.83
C ALA A 113 2.59 13.54 -2.41
N ALA A 114 2.14 14.71 -1.95
CA ALA A 114 1.44 14.84 -0.68
C ALA A 114 0.12 14.07 -0.68
N GLY A 115 -0.61 14.12 -1.80
CA GLY A 115 -1.81 13.34 -2.04
C GLY A 115 -1.59 11.84 -1.94
N ALA A 116 -0.49 11.34 -2.51
CA ALA A 116 -0.10 9.94 -2.42
C ALA A 116 0.18 9.50 -0.97
N VAL A 117 0.76 10.37 -0.14
CA VAL A 117 0.97 10.11 1.29
C VAL A 117 -0.35 10.15 2.06
N LEU A 118 -1.16 11.19 1.87
CA LEU A 118 -2.44 11.38 2.56
C LEU A 118 -3.46 10.28 2.25
N LEU A 119 -3.58 9.93 0.97
CA LEU A 119 -4.46 8.84 0.51
C LEU A 119 -3.73 7.51 0.39
N SER A 120 -2.57 7.36 1.06
CA SER A 120 -1.86 6.08 1.15
C SER A 120 -2.76 4.91 1.54
N PRO A 121 -3.71 5.02 2.50
CA PRO A 121 -4.58 3.90 2.82
C PRO A 121 -5.51 3.49 1.69
N ALA A 122 -5.97 4.44 0.88
CA ALA A 122 -6.93 4.19 -0.19
C ALA A 122 -6.29 3.48 -1.38
N TRP A 123 -5.15 3.98 -1.88
CA TRP A 123 -4.51 3.37 -3.04
C TRP A 123 -3.72 2.10 -2.66
N LEU A 124 -3.15 2.02 -1.46
CA LEU A 124 -2.53 0.78 -0.96
C LEU A 124 -3.56 -0.31 -0.73
N TYR A 125 -4.75 0.00 -0.21
CA TYR A 125 -5.83 -0.97 -0.13
C TYR A 125 -6.10 -1.62 -1.49
N GLN A 126 -6.11 -0.80 -2.53
CA GLN A 126 -6.45 -1.25 -3.87
C GLN A 126 -5.34 -2.12 -4.49
N LEU A 127 -4.08 -1.76 -4.25
CA LEU A 127 -2.90 -2.54 -4.65
C LEU A 127 -2.85 -3.88 -3.90
N TRP A 128 -3.00 -3.86 -2.58
CA TRP A 128 -2.91 -5.07 -1.76
C TRP A 128 -4.08 -6.01 -1.96
N ALA A 129 -5.28 -5.48 -2.18
CA ALA A 129 -6.41 -6.34 -2.43
C ALA A 129 -6.32 -7.04 -3.82
N PHE A 130 -5.44 -6.58 -4.73
CA PHE A 130 -5.07 -7.32 -5.96
C PHE A 130 -4.08 -8.46 -5.69
N ILE A 131 -3.18 -8.29 -4.72
CA ILE A 131 -2.16 -9.29 -4.34
C ILE A 131 -2.74 -10.36 -3.39
N ALA A 132 -3.73 -9.98 -2.57
CA ALA A 132 -4.35 -10.84 -1.58
C ALA A 132 -5.59 -11.69 -2.00
N PRO A 133 -6.06 -11.77 -3.27
CA PRO A 133 -7.28 -12.54 -3.58
C PRO A 133 -7.09 -14.06 -3.41
N GLY A 134 -5.86 -14.54 -3.22
CA GLY A 134 -5.58 -15.92 -2.82
C GLY A 134 -5.84 -16.25 -1.35
N LEU A 135 -6.23 -15.27 -0.53
CA LEU A 135 -6.51 -15.48 0.90
C LEU A 135 -7.98 -15.89 1.09
N TYR A 136 -8.22 -17.00 1.78
CA TYR A 136 -9.56 -17.55 2.05
C TYR A 136 -10.53 -16.46 2.52
N SER A 137 -11.79 -16.53 2.08
CA SER A 137 -12.86 -15.56 2.36
C SER A 137 -13.07 -15.24 3.85
N LYS A 138 -12.63 -16.12 4.77
CA LYS A 138 -12.59 -15.91 6.23
C LYS A 138 -11.47 -14.98 6.72
N GLU A 139 -10.49 -14.63 5.89
CA GLU A 139 -9.30 -13.84 6.25
C GLU A 139 -9.32 -12.39 5.76
N ARG A 140 -10.44 -11.93 5.18
CA ARG A 140 -10.59 -10.56 4.66
C ARG A 140 -10.28 -9.45 5.70
N LYS A 141 -10.47 -9.73 7.00
CA LYS A 141 -10.11 -8.81 8.10
C LYS A 141 -8.59 -8.60 8.26
N TYR A 142 -7.79 -9.60 7.89
CA TYR A 142 -6.33 -9.48 7.89
C TYR A 142 -5.83 -8.56 6.77
N ALA A 143 -6.47 -8.56 5.60
CA ALA A 143 -6.14 -7.64 4.52
C ALA A 143 -6.26 -6.17 4.94
N LEU A 144 -7.29 -5.80 5.71
CA LEU A 144 -7.45 -4.44 6.22
C LEU A 144 -6.35 -4.06 7.22
N THR A 145 -6.02 -4.97 8.14
CA THR A 145 -4.95 -4.76 9.13
C THR A 145 -3.61 -4.57 8.43
N PHE A 146 -3.36 -5.36 7.40
CA PHE A 146 -2.15 -5.28 6.61
C PHE A 146 -2.02 -3.96 5.86
N VAL A 147 -3.11 -3.47 5.26
CA VAL A 147 -3.14 -2.17 4.59
C VAL A 147 -2.89 -1.02 5.58
N ALA A 148 -3.42 -1.12 6.81
CA ALA A 148 -3.13 -0.14 7.85
C ALA A 148 -1.62 -0.09 8.17
N PHE A 149 -0.98 -1.26 8.35
CA PHE A 149 0.47 -1.33 8.51
C PHE A 149 1.22 -0.80 7.29
N ALA A 150 0.79 -1.13 6.07
CA ALA A 150 1.39 -0.62 4.83
C ALA A 150 1.36 0.90 4.77
N SER A 151 0.23 1.50 5.14
CA SER A 151 0.05 2.96 5.15
C SER A 151 0.98 3.64 6.16
N VAL A 152 1.08 3.08 7.37
CA VAL A 152 1.99 3.57 8.41
C VAL A 152 3.44 3.44 7.97
N LEU A 153 3.80 2.32 7.35
CA LEU A 153 5.17 2.05 6.90
C LEU A 153 5.57 2.95 5.74
N PHE A 154 4.65 3.20 4.79
CA PHE A 154 4.83 4.16 3.71
C PHE A 154 5.04 5.58 4.26
N ALA A 155 4.20 6.01 5.20
CA ALA A 155 4.34 7.31 5.85
C ALA A 155 5.65 7.40 6.64
N ALA A 156 6.05 6.35 7.36
CA ALA A 156 7.34 6.29 8.06
C ALA A 156 8.53 6.39 7.10
N GLY A 157 8.47 5.73 5.94
CA GLY A 157 9.46 5.84 4.88
C GLY A 157 9.57 7.27 4.33
N ALA A 158 8.43 7.92 4.05
CA ALA A 158 8.40 9.31 3.62
C ALA A 158 8.98 10.26 4.69
N VAL A 159 8.63 10.08 5.96
CA VAL A 159 9.19 10.88 7.06
C VAL A 159 10.71 10.68 7.17
N LEU A 160 11.19 9.44 7.06
CA LEU A 160 12.63 9.17 7.09
C LEU A 160 13.37 9.85 5.92
N ALA A 161 12.82 9.78 4.71
CA ALA A 161 13.37 10.47 3.55
C ALA A 161 13.47 11.99 3.79
N TYR A 162 12.42 12.60 4.36
CA TYR A 162 12.42 14.02 4.70
C TYR A 162 13.53 14.39 5.70
N ILE A 163 13.79 13.53 6.69
CA ILE A 163 14.85 13.74 7.69
C ILE A 163 16.26 13.59 7.09
N LEU A 164 16.44 12.64 6.16
CA LEU A 164 17.73 12.39 5.52
C LEU A 164 18.06 13.41 4.43
N PHE A 165 17.04 13.98 3.78
CA PHE A 165 17.20 14.93 2.69
C PHE A 165 18.14 16.12 2.96
N PRO A 166 18.10 16.85 4.10
CA PRO A 166 19.05 17.93 4.36
C PRO A 166 20.50 17.44 4.43
N HIS A 167 20.74 16.23 4.93
CA HIS A 167 22.08 15.63 4.99
C HIS A 167 22.59 15.29 3.59
N ALA A 168 21.70 14.79 2.73
CA ALA A 168 21.99 14.57 1.31
C ALA A 168 22.42 15.87 0.61
N LEU A 169 21.68 16.96 0.84
CA LEU A 169 21.99 18.27 0.26
C LEU A 169 23.31 18.85 0.78
N GLN A 170 23.58 18.76 2.09
CA GLN A 170 24.84 19.23 2.67
C GLN A 170 26.04 18.53 2.04
N LEU A 171 25.95 17.21 1.82
CA LEU A 171 27.01 16.46 1.17
C LEU A 171 27.16 16.88 -0.31
N LEU A 172 26.06 16.96 -1.07
CA LEU A 172 26.09 17.34 -2.48
C LEU A 172 26.69 18.72 -2.71
N MET A 173 26.30 19.70 -1.88
CA MET A 173 26.88 21.05 -1.90
C MET A 173 28.32 21.08 -1.34
N GLY A 174 28.72 20.09 -0.56
CA GLY A 174 30.09 19.92 -0.05
C GLY A 174 31.09 19.58 -1.16
N PHE A 175 30.69 18.83 -2.19
CA PHE A 175 31.55 18.45 -3.30
C PHE A 175 31.91 19.61 -4.24
N GLY A 176 31.05 20.64 -4.35
CA GLY A 176 31.26 21.75 -5.27
C GLY A 176 32.42 22.69 -4.91
N GLN A 177 32.79 22.78 -3.62
CA GLN A 177 33.73 23.77 -3.06
C GLN A 177 33.59 25.18 -3.69
N ASP A 178 34.61 26.04 -3.61
CA ASP A 178 34.60 27.38 -4.21
C ASP A 178 34.69 27.35 -5.76
N ALA A 179 34.73 26.17 -6.38
CA ALA A 179 34.87 26.01 -7.82
C ALA A 179 33.55 26.20 -8.58
N PHE A 180 32.40 26.01 -7.93
CA PHE A 180 31.08 26.12 -8.57
C PHE A 180 30.07 26.86 -7.70
N VAL A 181 29.50 27.95 -8.23
CA VAL A 181 28.33 28.60 -7.63
C VAL A 181 27.13 27.66 -7.81
N THR A 182 26.72 26.99 -6.73
CA THR A 182 25.65 25.98 -6.78
C THR A 182 24.28 26.66 -6.82
N ALA A 183 23.73 26.84 -8.02
CA ALA A 183 22.40 27.38 -8.25
C ALA A 183 21.33 26.28 -8.28
N LEU A 184 20.67 26.00 -7.14
CA LEU A 184 19.53 25.08 -7.10
C LEU A 184 18.25 25.77 -7.60
N THR A 185 17.70 25.28 -8.72
CA THR A 185 16.37 25.69 -9.19
C THR A 185 15.27 25.01 -8.40
N ALA A 186 14.09 25.64 -8.35
CA ALA A 186 12.93 25.09 -7.65
C ALA A 186 12.58 23.69 -8.17
N ASP A 187 12.49 23.50 -9.49
CA ASP A 187 12.10 22.21 -10.07
C ASP A 187 13.05 21.07 -9.69
N LYS A 188 14.36 21.30 -9.72
CA LYS A 188 15.36 20.27 -9.42
C LYS A 188 15.36 19.88 -7.95
N TYR A 189 15.35 20.88 -7.07
CA TYR A 189 15.26 20.66 -5.62
C TYR A 189 14.01 19.87 -5.25
N ILE A 190 12.84 20.30 -5.75
CA ILE A 190 11.56 19.70 -5.42
C ILE A 190 11.47 18.29 -6.03
N SER A 191 11.84 18.11 -7.29
CA SER A 191 11.79 16.80 -7.94
C SER A 191 12.72 15.79 -7.25
N PHE A 192 13.88 16.23 -6.77
CA PHE A 192 14.79 15.39 -5.97
C PHE A 192 14.13 14.97 -4.64
N LEU A 193 13.60 15.93 -3.87
CA LEU A 193 12.90 15.64 -2.61
C LEU A 193 11.73 14.68 -2.81
N LEU A 194 10.86 14.98 -3.78
CA LEU A 194 9.65 14.18 -4.03
C LEU A 194 9.99 12.77 -4.51
N SER A 195 11.00 12.62 -5.37
CA SER A 195 11.47 11.29 -5.79
C SER A 195 11.99 10.50 -4.59
N LEU A 196 12.77 11.14 -3.70
CA LEU A 196 13.28 10.52 -2.49
C LEU A 196 12.15 10.04 -1.56
N LEU A 197 11.14 10.90 -1.32
CA LEU A 197 9.96 10.59 -0.50
C LEU A 197 9.21 9.37 -1.02
N ILE A 198 8.90 9.34 -2.33
CA ILE A 198 8.16 8.24 -2.95
C ILE A 198 8.97 6.95 -2.95
N ILE A 199 10.26 7.02 -3.29
CA ILE A 199 11.13 5.85 -3.34
C ILE A 199 11.28 5.23 -1.95
N PHE A 200 11.52 6.02 -0.91
CA PHE A 200 11.58 5.50 0.45
C PHE A 200 10.25 4.91 0.90
N GLY A 201 9.13 5.61 0.63
CA GLY A 201 7.79 5.12 0.96
C GLY A 201 7.50 3.74 0.35
N ILE A 202 7.70 3.58 -0.96
CA ILE A 202 7.47 2.30 -1.66
C ILE A 202 8.47 1.23 -1.18
N SER A 203 9.73 1.60 -0.98
CA SER A 203 10.76 0.65 -0.54
C SER A 203 10.43 0.04 0.82
N PHE A 204 9.85 0.85 1.71
CA PHE A 204 9.42 0.43 3.04
C PHE A 204 8.30 -0.63 3.00
N GLU A 205 7.62 -0.81 1.87
CA GLU A 205 6.65 -1.89 1.69
C GLU A 205 7.30 -3.26 1.41
N LEU A 206 8.58 -3.30 0.98
CA LEU A 206 9.27 -4.55 0.65
C LEU A 206 9.35 -5.53 1.84
N PRO A 207 9.76 -5.11 3.06
CA PRO A 207 9.79 -6.00 4.22
C PRO A 207 8.39 -6.49 4.62
N LEU A 208 7.39 -5.62 4.48
CA LEU A 208 6.00 -5.96 4.76
C LEU A 208 5.47 -7.02 3.78
N LEU A 209 5.87 -6.94 2.50
CA LEU A 209 5.58 -7.96 1.49
C LEU A 209 6.16 -9.32 1.88
N VAL A 210 7.40 -9.37 2.39
CA VAL A 210 8.01 -10.63 2.88
C VAL A 210 7.18 -11.24 4.02
N VAL A 211 6.69 -10.43 4.97
CA VAL A 211 5.82 -10.90 6.06
C VAL A 211 4.54 -11.52 5.50
N MET A 212 3.93 -10.90 4.49
CA MET A 212 2.73 -11.46 3.86
C MET A 212 3.02 -12.79 3.16
N LEU A 213 4.10 -12.87 2.39
CA LEU A 213 4.49 -14.10 1.71
C LEU A 213 4.76 -15.24 2.70
N ASN A 214 5.32 -14.93 3.87
CA ASN A 214 5.49 -15.92 4.94
C ASN A 214 4.15 -16.40 5.50
N ARG A 215 3.20 -15.48 5.71
CA ARG A 215 1.89 -15.81 6.25
C ARG A 215 1.04 -16.65 5.31
N VAL A 216 1.18 -16.46 3.99
CA VAL A 216 0.52 -17.29 2.96
C VAL A 216 1.24 -18.64 2.78
N GLY A 217 2.43 -18.82 3.36
CA GLY A 217 3.21 -20.06 3.28
C GLY A 217 4.07 -20.19 2.02
N VAL A 218 4.20 -19.11 1.22
CA VAL A 218 5.05 -19.08 0.01
C VAL A 218 6.53 -19.07 0.38
N VAL A 219 6.88 -18.37 1.47
CA VAL A 219 8.25 -18.23 1.95
C VAL A 219 8.32 -18.76 3.37
N LYS A 220 9.28 -19.65 3.67
CA LYS A 220 9.52 -20.16 5.03
C LYS A 220 10.65 -19.42 5.72
N TYR A 221 10.64 -19.36 7.05
CA TYR A 221 11.73 -18.80 7.85
C TYR A 221 13.10 -19.43 7.52
N ALA A 222 13.14 -20.74 7.28
CA ALA A 222 14.38 -21.44 6.91
C ALA A 222 15.02 -20.91 5.61
N GLN A 223 14.18 -20.55 4.61
CA GLN A 223 14.66 -19.95 3.36
C GLN A 223 15.18 -18.54 3.58
N LEU A 224 14.45 -17.71 4.34
CA LEU A 224 14.86 -16.36 4.70
C LEU A 224 16.18 -16.34 5.47
N LYS A 225 16.34 -17.26 6.43
CA LYS A 225 17.58 -17.41 7.22
C LYS A 225 18.77 -17.79 6.34
N LYS A 226 18.59 -18.72 5.40
CA LYS A 226 19.64 -19.16 4.47
C LYS A 226 20.06 -18.03 3.51
N TRP A 227 19.09 -17.30 2.96
CA TRP A 227 19.32 -16.22 1.99
C TRP A 227 19.54 -14.84 2.61
N ARG A 228 19.58 -14.72 3.95
CA ARG A 228 19.67 -13.45 4.67
C ARG A 228 20.78 -12.53 4.14
N ARG A 229 22.00 -13.06 3.94
CA ARG A 229 23.13 -12.29 3.43
C ARG A 229 22.89 -11.79 1.99
N GLY A 230 22.28 -12.64 1.15
CA GLY A 230 21.93 -12.29 -0.23
C GLY A 230 20.84 -11.22 -0.30
N ILE A 231 19.82 -11.30 0.56
CA ILE A 231 18.74 -10.30 0.61
C ILE A 231 19.28 -8.95 1.11
N VAL A 232 20.09 -8.94 2.16
CA VAL A 232 20.72 -7.69 2.64
C VAL A 232 21.57 -7.07 1.54
N PHE A 233 22.40 -7.86 0.85
CA PHE A 233 23.16 -7.34 -0.31
C PHE A 233 22.24 -6.78 -1.41
N ALA A 234 21.17 -7.50 -1.76
CA ALA A 234 20.20 -7.03 -2.73
C ALA A 234 19.51 -5.72 -2.33
N LEU A 235 19.22 -5.52 -1.04
CA LEU A 235 18.65 -4.26 -0.51
C LEU A 235 19.64 -3.09 -0.65
N PHE A 236 20.94 -3.32 -0.44
CA PHE A 236 21.97 -2.30 -0.68
C PHE A 236 22.11 -1.96 -2.16
N VAL A 237 22.10 -2.96 -3.03
CA VAL A 237 22.12 -2.76 -4.49
C VAL A 237 20.87 -2.00 -4.93
N PHE A 238 19.70 -2.42 -4.46
CA PHE A 238 18.44 -1.73 -4.72
C PHE A 238 18.48 -0.28 -4.26
N ALA A 239 18.96 0.00 -3.04
CA ALA A 239 19.10 1.36 -2.54
C ALA A 239 20.02 2.21 -3.43
N ALA A 240 21.15 1.65 -3.89
CA ALA A 240 22.08 2.35 -4.78
C ALA A 240 21.43 2.77 -6.12
N PHE A 241 20.60 1.90 -6.70
CA PHE A 241 19.89 2.22 -7.95
C PHE A 241 18.64 3.09 -7.74
N ALA A 242 17.98 2.94 -6.59
CA ALA A 242 16.74 3.63 -6.31
C ALA A 242 16.96 5.10 -5.93
N THR A 243 18.08 5.44 -5.26
CA THR A 243 18.33 6.84 -4.85
C THR A 243 18.81 7.69 -6.04
N PRO A 244 18.05 8.72 -6.46
CA PRO A 244 18.35 9.49 -7.68
C PRO A 244 19.57 10.41 -7.53
N GLY A 245 19.97 10.73 -6.31
CA GLY A 245 21.10 11.62 -6.01
C GLY A 245 22.46 10.92 -6.04
N SER A 246 22.49 9.58 -6.09
CA SER A 246 23.69 8.77 -5.83
C SER A 246 24.45 9.22 -4.56
N ASP A 247 23.75 9.83 -3.61
CA ASP A 247 24.35 10.37 -2.40
C ASP A 247 24.48 9.25 -1.35
N PRO A 248 25.68 9.03 -0.79
CA PRO A 248 25.91 7.99 0.21
C PRO A 248 24.98 8.07 1.42
N PHE A 249 24.54 9.26 1.85
CA PHE A 249 23.66 9.40 3.01
C PHE A 249 22.28 8.81 2.77
N SER A 250 21.60 9.19 1.68
CA SER A 250 20.28 8.64 1.35
C SER A 250 20.38 7.15 1.01
N MET A 251 21.43 6.74 0.30
CA MET A 251 21.65 5.33 -0.04
C MET A 251 21.82 4.48 1.22
N LEU A 252 22.74 4.86 2.12
CA LEU A 252 23.01 4.11 3.36
C LEU A 252 21.84 4.21 4.33
N GLY A 253 21.15 5.35 4.39
CA GLY A 253 19.95 5.53 5.18
C GLY A 253 18.82 4.61 4.73
N LEU A 254 18.56 4.52 3.42
CA LEU A 254 17.57 3.60 2.86
C LEU A 254 17.97 2.14 3.11
N ALA A 255 19.19 1.76 2.73
CA ALA A 255 19.66 0.38 2.87
C ALA A 255 19.66 -0.07 4.34
N GLY A 256 20.11 0.80 5.24
CA GLY A 256 20.12 0.56 6.68
C GLY A 256 18.69 0.39 7.23
N ALA A 257 17.79 1.30 6.91
CA ALA A 257 16.40 1.22 7.34
C ALA A 257 15.70 -0.04 6.81
N LEU A 258 15.86 -0.35 5.52
CA LEU A 258 15.32 -1.57 4.92
C LEU A 258 15.91 -2.83 5.55
N THR A 259 17.20 -2.84 5.88
CA THR A 259 17.84 -3.96 6.57
C THR A 259 17.22 -4.16 7.95
N VAL A 260 17.01 -3.08 8.72
CA VAL A 260 16.37 -3.16 10.04
C VAL A 260 14.94 -3.68 9.93
N LEU A 261 14.12 -3.11 9.03
CA LEU A 261 12.75 -3.56 8.82
C LEU A 261 12.69 -5.02 8.34
N PHE A 262 13.63 -5.42 7.47
CA PHE A 262 13.74 -6.79 7.01
C PHE A 262 14.09 -7.75 8.15
N GLU A 263 14.98 -7.38 9.07
CA GLU A 263 15.25 -8.19 10.25
C GLU A 263 14.03 -8.35 11.16
N ILE A 264 13.24 -7.29 11.32
CA ILE A 264 11.96 -7.37 12.04
C ILE A 264 11.01 -8.32 11.32
N ALA A 265 10.93 -8.26 9.98
CA ALA A 265 10.13 -9.18 9.17
C ALA A 265 10.57 -10.64 9.35
N VAL A 266 11.87 -10.92 9.36
CA VAL A 266 12.44 -12.26 9.59
C VAL A 266 12.12 -12.76 11.01
N GLN A 267 12.16 -11.89 12.01
CA GLN A 267 11.76 -12.25 13.37
C GLN A 267 10.27 -12.57 13.47
N MET A 268 9.40 -11.76 12.84
CA MET A 268 7.97 -12.06 12.75
C MET A 268 7.70 -13.41 12.08
N ALA A 269 8.40 -13.70 10.97
CA ALA A 269 8.34 -14.98 10.29
C ALA A 269 8.75 -16.15 11.21
N ARG A 270 9.81 -15.99 12.00
CA ARG A 270 10.25 -17.00 12.99
C ARG A 270 9.16 -17.31 14.03
N PHE A 271 8.49 -16.28 14.56
CA PHE A 271 7.43 -16.48 15.54
C PHE A 271 6.20 -17.14 14.92
N HIS A 272 5.86 -16.77 13.68
CA HIS A 272 4.76 -17.39 12.94
C HIS A 272 5.01 -18.87 12.66
N ASP A 273 6.17 -19.21 12.09
CA ASP A 273 6.52 -20.58 11.72
C ASP A 273 6.62 -21.48 12.96
N ARG A 274 7.24 -21.00 14.06
CA ARG A 274 7.30 -21.77 15.32
C ARG A 274 5.91 -22.04 15.91
N LYS A 275 4.97 -21.10 15.78
CA LYS A 275 3.61 -21.29 16.26
C LYS A 275 2.86 -22.31 15.41
N LEU A 276 3.09 -22.30 14.10
CA LEU A 276 2.50 -23.25 13.16
C LEU A 276 3.06 -24.66 13.35
N GLU A 277 4.38 -24.79 13.52
CA GLU A 277 5.05 -26.06 13.83
C GLU A 277 4.55 -26.62 15.16
N LYS A 278 4.43 -25.78 16.20
CA LYS A 278 3.89 -26.23 17.50
C LYS A 278 2.44 -26.71 17.37
N ALA A 279 1.59 -25.99 16.63
CA ALA A 279 0.21 -26.43 16.41
C ALA A 279 0.13 -27.77 15.67
N ARG A 280 0.98 -27.99 14.65
CA ARG A 280 1.08 -29.29 13.96
C ARG A 280 1.58 -30.42 14.85
N GLY A 281 2.56 -30.11 15.73
CA GLY A 281 3.08 -31.05 16.71
C GLY A 281 2.05 -31.42 17.79
N ASP A 282 1.25 -30.45 18.24
CA ASP A 282 0.16 -30.65 19.20
C ASP A 282 -0.98 -31.49 18.60
N GLU A 283 -1.23 -31.36 17.29
CA GLU A 283 -2.19 -32.21 16.56
C GLU A 283 -1.64 -33.63 16.25
N GLY A 284 -0.34 -33.89 16.53
CA GLY A 284 0.27 -35.22 16.41
C GLY A 284 0.69 -35.64 14.99
N TRP A 285 0.69 -34.72 14.02
CA TRP A 285 0.92 -35.04 12.60
C TRP A 285 2.38 -35.43 12.32
N ASP A 286 3.31 -34.93 13.13
CA ASP A 286 4.75 -35.27 13.05
C ASP A 286 5.08 -36.72 13.50
N LYS A 287 4.10 -37.45 14.05
CA LYS A 287 4.27 -38.86 14.47
C LYS A 287 3.77 -39.87 13.43
N LEU A 288 3.09 -39.40 12.39
CA LEU A 288 2.63 -40.25 11.30
C LEU A 288 3.82 -40.50 10.37
N ALA A 289 4.03 -41.75 9.98
CA ALA A 289 5.01 -42.05 8.95
C ALA A 289 4.58 -41.47 7.59
N ASP A 290 5.51 -41.20 6.68
CA ASP A 290 5.20 -40.60 5.36
C ASP A 290 4.19 -41.43 4.54
N ASP A 291 4.04 -42.71 4.86
CA ASP A 291 3.12 -43.69 4.28
C ASP A 291 1.79 -43.85 5.06
N GLU A 292 1.62 -43.16 6.18
CA GLU A 292 0.43 -43.24 7.03
C GLU A 292 -0.52 -42.08 6.74
N ALA A 293 -1.78 -42.40 6.39
CA ALA A 293 -2.78 -41.40 6.08
C ALA A 293 -3.11 -40.56 7.33
N ALA A 294 -3.16 -39.23 7.17
CA ALA A 294 -3.57 -38.34 8.24
C ALA A 294 -4.97 -38.75 8.77
N PRO A 295 -5.18 -38.79 10.09
CA PRO A 295 -6.47 -39.14 10.66
C PRO A 295 -7.51 -38.10 10.19
N PHE A 296 -8.35 -38.51 9.25
CA PHE A 296 -9.37 -37.67 8.63
C PHE A 296 -10.72 -38.01 9.27
N ASP A 297 -11.14 -37.19 10.23
CA ASP A 297 -12.44 -37.32 10.88
C ASP A 297 -13.51 -36.69 9.97
N TYR A 298 -14.09 -37.49 9.09
CA TYR A 298 -15.18 -37.07 8.21
C TYR A 298 -16.51 -37.26 8.95
N THR A 299 -17.04 -36.18 9.53
CA THR A 299 -18.45 -36.11 9.88
C THR A 299 -19.23 -35.67 8.63
N PRO A 300 -19.96 -36.55 7.93
CA PRO A 300 -20.83 -36.14 6.85
C PRO A 300 -21.83 -35.12 7.39
N SER A 301 -21.88 -33.93 6.80
CA SER A 301 -22.99 -33.00 7.05
C SER A 301 -24.27 -33.69 6.59
N THR A 302 -25.12 -34.08 7.53
CA THR A 302 -26.44 -34.62 7.22
C THR A 302 -27.29 -33.51 6.61
N ILE A 303 -28.14 -33.86 5.64
CA ILE A 303 -29.04 -32.91 4.96
C ILE A 303 -29.97 -32.19 5.96
N ASP A 304 -30.11 -32.73 7.17
CA ASP A 304 -30.91 -32.18 8.27
C ASP A 304 -30.24 -31.00 9.03
N ASP A 305 -28.97 -30.67 8.74
CA ASP A 305 -28.25 -29.54 9.35
C ASP A 305 -28.43 -28.21 8.59
N GLU A 306 -29.42 -28.10 7.68
CA GLU A 306 -29.88 -26.77 7.27
C GLU A 306 -30.53 -26.09 8.48
N PRO A 307 -30.11 -24.87 8.88
CA PRO A 307 -30.83 -24.10 9.88
C PRO A 307 -32.24 -23.88 9.32
N SER A 308 -33.20 -24.57 9.92
CA SER A 308 -34.61 -24.55 9.58
C SER A 308 -35.04 -23.13 9.27
N THR A 309 -35.43 -22.91 8.01
CA THR A 309 -36.16 -21.74 7.54
C THR A 309 -37.12 -21.24 8.63
N PRO A 310 -37.18 -19.94 8.96
CA PRO A 310 -38.10 -19.45 9.97
C PRO A 310 -39.52 -19.86 9.55
N THR A 311 -40.13 -20.72 10.34
CA THR A 311 -41.50 -21.18 10.12
C THR A 311 -42.40 -19.95 10.05
N ALA A 312 -43.00 -19.72 8.89
CA ALA A 312 -44.07 -18.77 8.73
C ALA A 312 -45.23 -19.19 9.66
N SER A 313 -45.37 -18.53 10.81
CA SER A 313 -46.58 -18.64 11.61
C SER A 313 -47.69 -17.89 10.88
N GLY A 314 -48.58 -18.64 10.25
CA GLY A 314 -49.81 -18.09 9.69
C GLY A 314 -50.72 -17.55 10.80
N GLY A 315 -50.96 -16.25 10.79
CA GLY A 315 -52.13 -15.63 11.40
C GLY A 315 -52.99 -15.04 10.29
N ARG A 316 -54.16 -15.65 10.02
CA ARG A 316 -55.23 -15.03 9.23
C ARG A 316 -56.18 -14.30 10.20
N SER A 317 -56.33 -12.99 10.03
CA SER A 317 -57.59 -12.26 10.20
C SER A 317 -57.41 -10.89 9.52
N SER A 318 -58.09 -10.64 8.40
CA SER A 318 -59.33 -9.87 8.32
C SER A 318 -59.03 -8.42 7.91
N THR A 319 -59.54 -8.07 6.73
CA THR A 319 -60.03 -6.75 6.30
C THR A 319 -59.70 -5.53 7.17
N ASP A 320 -59.12 -4.48 6.59
CA ASP A 320 -59.91 -3.32 6.17
C ASP A 320 -59.10 -2.26 5.42
N ASP A 321 -59.88 -1.49 4.68
CA ASP A 321 -59.68 -0.41 3.74
C ASP A 321 -58.86 0.82 4.21
N VAL A 322 -58.67 1.74 3.25
CA VAL A 322 -58.49 3.21 3.37
C VAL A 322 -57.08 3.81 3.10
N THR A 323 -57.03 4.49 1.93
CA THR A 323 -56.22 5.64 1.44
C THR A 323 -54.70 5.52 1.27
#